data_AF-A0A2R3QUN6-F1
#
_entry.id   AF-A0A2R3QUN6-F1
#
_cell.length_a   1.000
_cell.length_b   1.000
_cell.length_c   1.000
_cell.angle_alpha   90.00
_cell.angle_beta   90.00
_cell.angle_gamma   90.00
#
_symmetry.space_group_name_H-M   'P 1'
#
loop_
_entity.id
_entity.type
_entity.pdbx_description
1 polymer ?
#
loop_
_entity_poly.entity_id
_entity_poly.type
_entity_poly.pdbx_seq_one_letter_code
_entity_poly.pdbx_strand_id
1 'polypeptide(L)'
;MRTKPLLFGAALLLSTLALTWHWSRPSTESTEPPATLEAPIPQAADSDEPDPIAANSEQQQLLNSPQARDLERRLAFQNQYRSFVQQAGQPEHAARQSEAERLSKRIDTLEAQGELALSEALLMQLGLIRATESDEATQKMKAQRLIERYQQISAEREARLAAQPDPNFERYKAEEKRIVEEVLALQSIPDGLSRDEYLRQRLQEARERSFQ
;
A
#
# COMPACT_ATOMS: atom_id res chain seq x y z
N MET A 1 -6.91 43.39 -19.71
CA MET A 1 -8.37 43.53 -19.53
C MET A 1 -9.09 43.20 -20.82
N ARG A 2 -9.94 42.16 -20.84
CA ARG A 2 -11.16 42.06 -21.67
C ARG A 2 -12.01 40.87 -21.17
N THR A 3 -13.32 40.93 -21.40
CA THR A 3 -14.35 40.38 -20.51
C THR A 3 -15.13 39.18 -21.08
N LYS A 4 -15.58 38.26 -20.20
CA LYS A 4 -16.75 37.36 -20.43
C LYS A 4 -18.07 38.17 -20.23
N PRO A 5 -19.24 37.81 -20.81
CA PRO A 5 -20.13 36.69 -20.41
C PRO A 5 -20.67 35.91 -21.66
N LEU A 6 -21.70 35.05 -21.70
CA LEU A 6 -22.67 34.42 -20.76
C LEU A 6 -22.36 32.89 -20.64
N LEU A 7 -22.90 32.04 -19.73
CA LEU A 7 -24.22 31.76 -19.11
C LEU A 7 -25.21 30.90 -19.96
N PHE A 8 -25.04 29.58 -19.89
CA PHE A 8 -26.04 28.51 -19.85
C PHE A 8 -25.40 27.35 -19.06
N GLY A 9 -26.06 26.56 -18.20
CA GLY A 9 -27.41 26.66 -17.62
C GLY A 9 -27.48 25.60 -16.51
N ALA A 10 -28.05 25.93 -15.33
CA ALA A 10 -28.07 25.02 -14.20
C ALA A 10 -29.35 24.15 -14.20
N ALA A 11 -29.21 22.83 -14.32
CA ALA A 11 -30.15 21.82 -13.79
C ALA A 11 -29.67 20.39 -14.12
N LEU A 12 -29.10 19.69 -13.13
CA LEU A 12 -29.24 18.23 -12.91
C LEU A 12 -28.40 17.82 -11.67
N LEU A 13 -28.91 18.18 -10.49
CA LEU A 13 -28.61 17.43 -9.27
C LEU A 13 -29.60 16.24 -9.19
N LEU A 14 -29.19 15.19 -8.46
CA LEU A 14 -29.97 13.98 -8.13
C LEU A 14 -30.14 12.91 -9.23
N SER A 15 -29.15 12.00 -9.39
CA SER A 15 -29.43 10.55 -9.64
C SER A 15 -28.18 9.64 -9.69
N THR A 16 -27.33 9.57 -8.66
CA THR A 16 -26.40 8.42 -8.46
C THR A 16 -26.38 7.92 -7.01
N LEU A 17 -27.52 8.01 -6.33
CA LEU A 17 -27.74 7.44 -4.99
C LEU A 17 -28.73 6.27 -5.10
N ALA A 18 -28.42 5.32 -5.99
CA ALA A 18 -29.27 4.18 -6.33
C ALA A 18 -28.48 2.90 -6.75
N LEU A 19 -27.15 2.88 -6.63
CA LEU A 19 -26.33 1.73 -7.03
C LEU A 19 -26.05 0.72 -5.90
N THR A 20 -26.72 0.86 -4.76
CA THR A 20 -26.56 0.00 -3.56
C THR A 20 -27.82 -0.81 -3.22
N TRP A 21 -28.89 -0.75 -4.02
CA TRP A 21 -30.18 -1.40 -3.73
C TRP A 21 -30.54 -2.57 -4.66
N HIS A 22 -29.62 -3.06 -5.49
CA HIS A 22 -29.91 -4.19 -6.39
C HIS A 22 -29.71 -5.57 -5.71
N TRP A 23 -28.99 -5.64 -4.57
CA TRP A 23 -28.62 -6.91 -3.93
C TRP A 23 -29.53 -7.32 -2.75
N SER A 24 -30.61 -6.58 -2.50
CA SER A 24 -31.53 -6.79 -1.37
C SER A 24 -32.98 -6.97 -1.82
N ARG A 25 -33.19 -7.87 -2.79
CA ARG A 25 -34.51 -8.48 -3.06
C ARG A 25 -34.43 -10.00 -2.84
N PRO A 26 -35.11 -10.55 -1.82
CA PRO A 26 -35.34 -11.99 -1.77
C PRO A 26 -36.28 -12.37 -2.91
N SER A 27 -35.93 -13.42 -3.67
CA SER A 27 -36.76 -13.91 -4.78
C SER A 27 -38.01 -14.62 -4.25
N THR A 28 -39.09 -13.86 -4.05
CA THR A 28 -40.43 -14.42 -3.88
C THR A 28 -41.06 -14.71 -5.25
N GLU A 29 -40.50 -15.66 -5.99
CA GLU A 29 -41.23 -16.32 -7.07
C GLU A 29 -42.00 -17.50 -6.48
N SER A 30 -43.28 -17.25 -6.17
CA SER A 30 -44.26 -18.32 -5.96
C SER A 30 -44.53 -19.00 -7.30
N THR A 31 -43.84 -20.10 -7.57
CA THR A 31 -44.21 -21.05 -8.62
C THR A 31 -44.96 -22.21 -7.97
N GLU A 32 -46.27 -22.30 -8.23
CA GLU A 32 -47.07 -23.48 -7.88
C GLU A 32 -46.59 -24.73 -8.64
N PRO A 33 -46.82 -25.94 -8.09
CA PRO A 33 -45.99 -27.09 -8.41
C PRO A 33 -46.41 -27.82 -9.71
N PRO A 34 -45.45 -28.20 -10.57
CA PRO A 34 -45.64 -29.34 -11.46
C PRO A 34 -45.48 -30.65 -10.70
N ALA A 35 -46.30 -31.63 -11.07
CA ALA A 35 -46.51 -32.91 -10.41
C ALA A 35 -45.25 -33.71 -10.04
N THR A 36 -45.37 -34.42 -8.92
CA THR A 36 -44.43 -35.43 -8.40
C THR A 36 -43.97 -36.42 -9.49
N LEU A 37 -42.68 -36.45 -9.75
CA LEU A 37 -41.98 -37.60 -10.30
C LEU A 37 -40.88 -37.99 -9.31
N GLU A 38 -41.13 -39.06 -8.54
CA GLU A 38 -40.12 -39.67 -7.67
C GLU A 38 -39.01 -40.28 -8.53
N ALA A 39 -37.94 -39.52 -8.75
CA ALA A 39 -36.63 -40.09 -9.04
C ALA A 39 -35.94 -40.40 -7.69
N PRO A 40 -35.49 -41.64 -7.44
CA PRO A 40 -34.83 -41.97 -6.19
C PRO A 40 -33.51 -41.19 -6.10
N ILE A 41 -33.42 -40.28 -5.12
CA ILE A 41 -32.19 -39.57 -4.80
C ILE A 41 -31.22 -40.62 -4.23
N PRO A 42 -30.05 -40.87 -4.86
CA PRO A 42 -29.02 -41.66 -4.20
C PRO A 42 -28.59 -40.90 -2.94
N GLN A 43 -28.65 -41.55 -1.78
CA GLN A 43 -28.15 -40.97 -0.53
C GLN A 43 -26.67 -40.58 -0.74
N ALA A 44 -26.42 -39.28 -0.82
CA ALA A 44 -25.07 -38.75 -0.72
C ALA A 44 -24.54 -39.13 0.66
N ALA A 45 -23.34 -39.72 0.67
CA ALA A 45 -22.68 -40.20 1.88
C ALA A 45 -22.39 -39.05 2.86
N ASP A 46 -22.12 -39.46 4.11
CA ASP A 46 -21.77 -38.63 5.27
C ASP A 46 -21.35 -37.20 4.96
N SER A 47 -22.23 -36.26 5.29
CA SER A 47 -21.79 -34.91 5.65
C SER A 47 -21.10 -35.01 7.02
N ASP A 48 -19.79 -35.18 7.01
CA ASP A 48 -18.93 -34.82 8.16
C ASP A 48 -19.07 -33.30 8.38
N GLU A 49 -20.13 -32.90 9.08
CA GLU A 49 -20.34 -31.54 9.54
C GLU A 49 -19.28 -31.27 10.62
N PRO A 50 -18.34 -30.33 10.42
CA PRO A 50 -17.18 -30.21 11.30
C PRO A 50 -17.62 -29.85 12.72
N ASP A 51 -17.18 -30.66 13.68
CA ASP A 51 -17.56 -30.57 15.09
C ASP A 51 -17.47 -29.11 15.58
N PRO A 52 -18.56 -28.48 16.08
CA PRO A 52 -18.56 -27.06 16.45
C PRO A 52 -17.59 -26.75 17.59
N ILE A 53 -17.21 -27.77 18.38
CA ILE A 53 -16.18 -27.69 19.41
C ILE A 53 -14.77 -27.66 18.78
N ALA A 54 -14.52 -28.48 17.75
CA ALA A 54 -13.25 -28.50 17.02
C ALA A 54 -13.03 -27.16 16.29
N ALA A 55 -14.03 -26.68 15.55
CA ALA A 55 -13.97 -25.39 14.85
C ALA A 55 -13.67 -24.20 15.79
N ASN A 56 -14.28 -24.19 16.98
CA ASN A 56 -14.01 -23.17 18.00
C ASN A 56 -12.57 -23.27 18.53
N SER A 57 -12.03 -24.48 18.70
CA SER A 57 -10.64 -24.69 19.14
C SER A 57 -9.61 -24.23 18.10
N GLU A 58 -9.86 -24.49 16.81
CA GLU A 58 -9.00 -24.03 15.71
C GLU A 58 -9.06 -22.49 15.57
N GLN A 59 -10.26 -21.91 15.68
CA GLN A 59 -10.44 -20.46 15.66
C GLN A 59 -9.70 -19.78 16.82
N GLN A 60 -9.72 -20.37 18.02
CA GLN A 60 -8.93 -19.88 19.16
C GLN A 60 -7.41 -20.01 18.95
N GLN A 61 -6.94 -21.06 18.26
CA GLN A 61 -5.53 -21.19 17.88
C GLN A 61 -5.11 -20.13 16.86
N LEU A 62 -5.95 -19.85 15.85
CA LEU A 62 -5.72 -18.79 14.85
C LEU A 62 -5.65 -17.41 15.50
N LEU A 63 -6.56 -17.08 16.44
CA LEU A 63 -6.54 -15.82 17.19
C LEU A 63 -5.31 -15.69 18.11
N ASN A 64 -4.77 -16.82 18.60
CA ASN A 64 -3.54 -16.84 19.39
C ASN A 64 -2.25 -16.82 18.57
N SER A 65 -2.34 -16.89 17.24
CA SER A 65 -1.18 -16.87 16.35
C SER A 65 -0.35 -15.59 16.48
N PRO A 66 0.98 -15.64 16.24
CA PRO A 66 1.81 -14.44 16.19
C PRO A 66 1.31 -13.39 15.18
N GLN A 67 0.75 -13.84 14.05
CA GLN A 67 0.21 -12.99 12.99
C GLN A 67 -1.04 -12.24 13.44
N ALA A 68 -1.97 -12.89 14.14
CA ALA A 68 -3.17 -12.25 14.68
C ALA A 68 -2.80 -11.18 15.71
N ARG A 69 -1.85 -11.48 16.61
CA ARG A 69 -1.33 -10.51 17.59
C ARG A 69 -0.60 -9.34 16.93
N ASP A 70 0.09 -9.55 15.81
CA ASP A 70 0.70 -8.44 15.08
C ASP A 70 -0.34 -7.51 14.47
N LEU A 71 -1.35 -8.07 13.80
CA LEU A 71 -2.47 -7.32 13.24
C LEU A 71 -3.22 -6.53 14.32
N GLU A 72 -3.49 -7.14 15.48
CA GLU A 72 -4.13 -6.47 16.62
C GLU A 72 -3.30 -5.27 17.09
N ARG A 73 -1.99 -5.41 17.27
CA ARG A 73 -1.10 -4.30 17.65
C ARG A 73 -1.10 -3.16 16.63
N ARG A 74 -1.12 -3.47 15.33
CA ARG A 74 -1.21 -2.47 14.25
C ARG A 74 -2.53 -1.71 14.30
N LEU A 75 -3.66 -2.42 14.40
CA LEU A 75 -4.99 -1.84 14.49
C LEU A 75 -5.16 -0.98 15.76
N ALA A 76 -4.66 -1.45 16.90
CA ALA A 76 -4.67 -0.70 18.15
C ALA A 76 -3.90 0.62 18.03
N PHE A 77 -2.70 0.59 17.45
CA PHE A 77 -1.90 1.80 17.21
C PHE A 77 -2.59 2.77 16.24
N GLN A 78 -3.11 2.29 15.11
CA GLN A 78 -3.84 3.12 14.15
C GLN A 78 -5.07 3.79 14.78
N ASN A 79 -5.84 3.03 15.58
CA ASN A 79 -6.99 3.55 16.30
C ASN A 79 -6.60 4.61 17.35
N GLN A 80 -5.52 4.37 18.11
CA GLN A 80 -5.02 5.33 19.09
C GLN A 80 -4.56 6.63 18.42
N TYR A 81 -3.72 6.53 17.37
CA TYR A 81 -3.24 7.69 16.62
C TYR A 81 -4.39 8.49 16.00
N ARG A 82 -5.35 7.82 15.36
CA ARG A 82 -6.54 8.45 14.78
C ARG A 82 -7.36 9.19 15.83
N SER A 83 -7.60 8.55 16.98
CA SER A 83 -8.38 9.16 18.08
C SER A 83 -7.69 10.41 18.63
N PHE A 84 -6.37 10.33 18.85
CA PHE A 84 -5.56 11.44 19.34
C PHE A 84 -5.63 12.68 18.43
N VAL A 85 -5.50 12.47 17.10
CA VAL A 85 -5.59 13.54 16.10
C VAL A 85 -7.01 14.08 15.93
N GLN A 86 -8.04 13.22 15.98
CA GLN A 86 -9.45 13.64 15.90
C GLN A 86 -9.89 14.49 17.09
N GLN A 87 -9.29 14.29 18.27
CA GLN A 87 -9.59 15.05 19.48
C GLN A 87 -8.80 16.37 19.59
N ALA A 88 -8.01 16.74 18.58
CA ALA A 88 -7.20 17.96 18.59
C ALA A 88 -8.09 19.21 18.75
N GLY A 89 -7.83 20.01 19.79
CA GLY A 89 -8.65 21.15 20.18
C GLY A 89 -9.35 21.01 21.54
N GLN A 90 -9.28 19.85 22.20
CA GLN A 90 -9.73 19.69 23.59
C GLN A 90 -8.64 20.17 24.59
N PRO A 91 -9.03 20.81 25.72
CA PRO A 91 -8.14 21.68 26.52
C PRO A 91 -7.10 21.00 27.42
N GLU A 92 -7.03 19.66 27.48
CA GLU A 92 -6.10 18.94 28.36
C GLU A 92 -4.66 18.85 27.81
N HIS A 93 -3.99 20.01 27.66
CA HIS A 93 -2.66 20.11 27.04
C HIS A 93 -1.58 19.21 27.66
N ALA A 94 -1.53 19.08 29.00
CA ALA A 94 -0.47 18.32 29.67
C ALA A 94 -0.56 16.81 29.43
N ALA A 95 -1.75 16.22 29.57
CA ALA A 95 -1.98 14.80 29.25
C ALA A 95 -1.72 14.55 27.75
N ARG A 96 -2.25 15.42 26.89
CA ARG A 96 -2.07 15.38 25.43
C ARG A 96 -0.60 15.38 25.00
N GLN A 97 0.25 16.20 25.64
CA GLN A 97 1.68 16.24 25.32
C GLN A 97 2.38 14.91 25.61
N SER A 98 2.12 14.30 26.77
CA SER A 98 2.71 13.00 27.13
C SER A 98 2.23 11.85 26.21
N GLU A 99 0.97 11.88 25.75
CA GLU A 99 0.49 10.93 24.76
C GLU A 99 1.13 11.14 23.38
N ALA A 100 1.32 12.39 22.95
CA ALA A 100 2.01 12.69 21.71
C ALA A 100 3.45 12.16 21.71
N GLU A 101 4.17 12.30 22.83
CA GLU A 101 5.51 11.74 22.99
C GLU A 101 5.52 10.21 22.96
N ARG A 102 4.50 9.56 23.52
CA ARG A 102 4.30 8.10 23.43
C ARG A 102 4.05 7.66 21.99
N LEU A 103 3.19 8.38 21.26
CA LEU A 103 2.90 8.13 19.85
C LEU A 103 4.13 8.38 18.95
N SER A 104 4.87 9.46 19.19
CA SER A 104 6.11 9.80 18.48
C SER A 104 7.16 8.68 18.62
N LYS A 105 7.45 8.26 19.85
CA LYS A 105 8.36 7.12 20.11
C LYS A 105 7.89 5.82 19.45
N ARG A 106 6.57 5.60 19.36
CA ARG A 106 6.01 4.42 18.66
C ARG A 106 6.19 4.53 17.15
N ILE A 107 5.98 5.70 16.54
CA ILE A 107 6.26 5.95 15.12
C ILE A 107 7.75 5.70 14.82
N ASP A 108 8.66 6.28 15.62
CA ASP A 108 10.11 6.09 15.45
C ASP A 108 10.51 4.60 15.55
N THR A 109 9.88 3.85 16.46
CA THR A 109 10.10 2.40 16.60
C THR A 109 9.64 1.62 15.36
N LEU A 110 8.45 1.94 14.84
CA LEU A 110 7.88 1.27 13.67
C LEU A 110 8.65 1.63 12.37
N GLU A 111 9.13 2.87 12.24
CA GLU A 111 10.03 3.26 11.14
C GLU A 111 11.34 2.47 11.20
N ALA A 112 11.96 2.37 12.38
CA ALA A 112 13.20 1.62 12.58
C ALA A 112 13.04 0.11 12.32
N GLN A 113 11.82 -0.43 12.48
CA GLN A 113 11.48 -1.82 12.18
C GLN A 113 11.12 -2.05 10.70
N GLY A 114 11.02 -1.00 9.89
CA GLY A 114 10.53 -1.08 8.51
C GLY A 114 9.02 -1.34 8.39
N GLU A 115 8.27 -1.21 9.49
CA GLU A 115 6.81 -1.33 9.49
C GLU A 115 6.09 -0.06 9.01
N LEU A 116 6.77 1.10 9.04
CA LEU A 116 6.33 2.35 8.42
C LEU A 116 7.35 2.83 7.39
N ALA A 117 6.86 3.36 6.28
CA ALA A 117 7.70 4.05 5.31
C ALA A 117 8.20 5.40 5.89
N LEU A 118 9.38 5.85 5.44
CA LEU A 118 9.99 7.12 5.86
C LEU A 118 9.02 8.32 5.65
N SER A 119 8.29 8.33 4.53
CA SER A 119 7.29 9.35 4.21
C SER A 119 6.02 9.26 5.08
N GLU A 120 5.62 8.06 5.48
CA GLU A 120 4.47 7.83 6.35
C GLU A 120 4.78 8.29 7.78
N ALA A 121 5.93 7.90 8.32
CA ALA A 121 6.42 8.35 9.62
C ALA A 121 6.49 9.88 9.70
N LEU A 122 7.01 10.55 8.66
CA LEU A 122 7.01 12.01 8.55
C LEU A 122 5.60 12.61 8.62
N LEU A 123 4.65 12.11 7.84
CA LEU A 123 3.26 12.59 7.84
C LEU A 123 2.59 12.39 9.21
N MET A 124 2.86 11.26 9.89
CA MET A 124 2.33 10.99 11.22
C MET A 124 2.93 11.93 12.28
N GLN A 125 4.24 12.13 12.27
CA GLN A 125 4.93 13.07 13.16
C GLN A 125 4.44 14.53 12.94
N LEU A 126 4.21 14.95 11.69
CA LEU A 126 3.60 16.25 11.36
C LEU A 126 2.16 16.37 11.90
N GLY A 127 1.38 15.28 11.86
CA GLY A 127 0.05 15.22 12.47
C GLY A 127 0.09 15.40 14.00
N LEU A 128 1.06 14.79 14.69
CA LEU A 128 1.27 15.00 16.12
C LEU A 128 1.64 16.45 16.46
N ILE A 129 2.52 17.07 15.68
CA ILE A 129 2.88 18.49 15.84
C ILE A 129 1.63 19.38 15.71
N ARG A 130 0.79 19.14 14.69
CA ARG A 130 -0.48 19.87 14.50
C ARG A 130 -1.50 19.62 15.62
N ALA A 131 -1.50 18.45 16.23
CA ALA A 131 -2.46 18.07 17.27
C ALA A 131 -2.03 18.48 18.70
N THR A 132 -0.77 18.89 18.88
CA THR A 132 -0.21 19.36 20.18
C THR A 132 0.05 20.85 20.21
N GLU A 133 0.60 21.41 19.14
CA GLU A 133 1.00 22.82 19.08
C GLU A 133 -0.17 23.71 18.65
N SER A 134 -0.43 24.76 19.45
CA SER A 134 -1.53 25.70 19.20
C SER A 134 -1.04 27.01 18.56
N ASP A 135 0.24 27.37 18.74
CA ASP A 135 0.85 28.50 18.05
C ASP A 135 1.31 28.11 16.64
N GLU A 136 0.75 28.77 15.62
CA GLU A 136 1.08 28.50 14.21
C GLU A 136 2.58 28.74 13.89
N ALA A 137 3.23 29.71 14.56
CA ALA A 137 4.65 29.98 14.33
C ALA A 137 5.53 28.85 14.87
N THR A 138 5.29 28.42 16.11
CA THR A 138 5.97 27.26 16.73
C THR A 138 5.66 25.96 15.99
N GLN A 139 4.42 25.78 15.52
CA GLN A 139 4.01 24.62 14.71
C GLN A 139 4.82 24.55 13.41
N LYS A 140 4.91 25.66 12.66
CA LYS A 140 5.71 25.76 11.42
C LYS A 140 7.19 25.51 11.68
N MET A 141 7.76 26.09 12.74
CA MET A 141 9.16 25.87 13.12
C MET A 141 9.44 24.38 13.43
N LYS A 142 8.59 23.73 14.22
CA LYS A 142 8.71 22.30 14.55
C LYS A 142 8.57 21.42 13.30
N ALA A 143 7.59 21.72 12.44
CA ALA A 143 7.37 21.00 11.18
C ALA A 143 8.54 21.15 10.21
N GLN A 144 9.11 22.35 10.06
CA GLN A 144 10.24 22.62 9.18
C GLN A 144 11.49 21.86 9.63
N ARG A 145 11.84 21.92 10.92
CA ARG A 145 12.97 21.14 11.49
C ARG A 145 12.78 19.63 11.29
N LEU A 146 11.54 19.14 11.40
CA LEU A 146 11.23 17.73 11.15
C LEU A 146 11.46 17.35 9.68
N ILE A 147 10.97 18.17 8.74
CA ILE A 147 11.19 17.97 7.30
C ILE A 147 12.67 17.95 6.95
N GLU A 148 13.45 18.91 7.48
CA GLU A 148 14.91 18.98 7.29
C GLU A 148 15.64 17.71 7.79
N ARG A 149 15.27 17.21 8.99
CA ARG A 149 15.79 15.92 9.50
C ARG A 149 15.49 14.77 8.55
N TYR A 150 14.26 14.68 8.04
CA TYR A 150 13.86 13.59 7.13
C TYR A 150 14.54 13.71 5.75
N GLN A 151 14.79 14.92 5.27
CA GLN A 151 15.59 15.17 4.06
C GLN A 151 17.04 14.70 4.23
N GLN A 152 17.68 15.01 5.36
CA GLN A 152 19.02 14.53 5.69
C GLN A 152 19.09 13.00 5.72
N ILE A 153 18.11 12.35 6.38
CA ILE A 153 18.00 10.88 6.42
C ILE A 153 17.84 10.28 5.01
N SER A 154 17.05 10.90 4.13
CA SER A 154 16.92 10.44 2.73
C SER A 154 18.25 10.56 1.98
N ALA A 155 18.88 11.73 2.04
CA ALA A 155 20.16 12.00 1.39
C ALA A 155 21.29 11.07 1.87
N GLU A 156 21.34 10.75 3.18
CA GLU A 156 22.28 9.77 3.74
C GLU A 156 22.03 8.34 3.23
N ARG A 157 20.75 7.93 3.10
CA ARG A 157 20.39 6.61 2.55
C ARG A 157 20.73 6.54 1.06
N GLU A 158 20.39 7.57 0.28
CA GLU A 158 20.71 7.68 -1.14
C GLU A 158 22.24 7.67 -1.39
N ALA A 159 23.00 8.46 -0.62
CA ALA A 159 24.46 8.49 -0.70
C ALA A 159 25.09 7.14 -0.32
N ARG A 160 24.55 6.44 0.68
CA ARG A 160 25.00 5.09 1.06
C ARG A 160 24.76 4.06 -0.04
N LEU A 161 23.61 4.11 -0.70
CA LEU A 161 23.30 3.24 -1.84
C LEU A 161 24.19 3.56 -3.05
N ALA A 162 24.40 4.85 -3.36
CA ALA A 162 25.30 5.28 -4.42
C ALA A 162 26.78 4.89 -4.17
N ALA A 163 27.20 4.82 -2.90
CA ALA A 163 28.52 4.36 -2.49
C ALA A 163 28.68 2.82 -2.51
N GLN A 164 27.62 2.07 -2.79
CA GLN A 164 27.63 0.61 -2.92
C GLN A 164 27.17 0.19 -4.33
N PRO A 165 27.94 0.52 -5.39
CA PRO A 165 27.62 0.09 -6.74
C PRO A 165 27.65 -1.44 -6.83
N ASP A 166 26.62 -2.02 -7.44
CA ASP A 166 26.53 -3.46 -7.66
C ASP A 166 27.60 -3.91 -8.69
N PRO A 167 28.56 -4.78 -8.33
CA PRO A 167 29.59 -5.26 -9.25
C PRO A 167 29.00 -6.01 -10.47
N ASN A 168 27.84 -6.64 -10.33
CA ASN A 168 27.16 -7.30 -11.44
C ASN A 168 26.51 -6.28 -12.39
N PHE A 169 25.96 -5.20 -11.86
CA PHE A 169 25.48 -4.07 -12.66
C PHE A 169 26.62 -3.40 -13.44
N GLU A 170 27.77 -3.12 -12.82
CA GLU A 170 28.93 -2.55 -13.53
C GLU A 170 29.45 -3.47 -14.64
N ARG A 171 29.54 -4.79 -14.37
CA ARG A 171 29.87 -5.80 -15.40
C ARG A 171 28.85 -5.80 -16.55
N TYR A 172 27.56 -5.76 -16.24
CA TYR A 172 26.49 -5.67 -17.24
C TYR A 172 26.60 -4.39 -18.08
N LYS A 173 26.87 -3.23 -17.48
CA LYS A 173 27.03 -1.95 -18.19
C LYS A 173 28.28 -1.91 -19.08
N ALA A 174 29.33 -2.67 -18.76
CA ALA A 174 30.48 -2.85 -19.64
C ALA A 174 30.14 -3.76 -20.84
N GLU A 175 29.47 -4.90 -20.59
CA GLU A 175 29.05 -5.85 -21.63
C GLU A 175 27.97 -5.25 -22.56
N GLU A 176 27.04 -4.44 -22.05
CA GLU A 176 26.05 -3.70 -22.84
C GLU A 176 26.71 -2.79 -23.87
N LYS A 177 27.71 -2.00 -23.47
CA LYS A 177 28.47 -1.13 -24.40
C LYS A 177 29.14 -1.95 -25.49
N ARG A 178 29.83 -3.05 -25.09
CA ARG A 178 30.50 -3.96 -26.01
C ARG A 178 29.53 -4.56 -27.04
N ILE A 179 28.34 -4.97 -26.59
CA ILE A 179 27.29 -5.52 -27.46
C ILE A 179 26.72 -4.44 -28.40
N VAL A 180 26.47 -3.23 -27.92
CA VAL A 180 26.00 -2.13 -28.78
C VAL A 180 27.03 -1.80 -29.87
N GLU A 181 28.30 -1.70 -29.52
CA GLU A 181 29.40 -1.48 -30.48
C GLU A 181 29.51 -2.62 -31.49
N GLU A 182 29.47 -3.88 -31.03
CA GLU A 182 29.50 -5.08 -31.88
C GLU A 182 28.34 -5.09 -32.89
N VAL A 183 27.10 -4.87 -32.42
CA VAL A 183 25.89 -4.92 -33.26
C VAL A 183 25.79 -3.76 -34.25
N LEU A 184 26.29 -2.58 -33.88
CA LEU A 184 26.38 -1.43 -34.80
C LEU A 184 27.46 -1.62 -35.88
N ALA A 185 28.55 -2.33 -35.56
CA ALA A 185 29.63 -2.63 -36.51
C ALA A 185 29.28 -3.76 -37.51
N LEU A 186 28.28 -4.60 -37.23
CA LEU A 186 27.84 -5.67 -38.13
C LEU A 186 27.26 -5.13 -39.44
N GLN A 187 27.88 -5.49 -40.56
CA GLN A 187 27.40 -5.17 -41.91
C GLN A 187 26.14 -5.98 -42.29
N SER A 188 26.01 -7.19 -41.76
CA SER A 188 24.82 -8.05 -41.88
C SER A 188 24.51 -8.67 -40.52
N ILE A 189 23.22 -8.73 -40.18
CA ILE A 189 22.75 -9.32 -38.92
C ILE A 189 22.52 -10.83 -39.13
N PRO A 190 22.95 -11.71 -38.20
CA PRO A 190 22.72 -13.15 -38.31
C PRO A 190 21.23 -13.51 -38.16
N ASP A 191 20.92 -14.77 -38.49
CA ASP A 191 19.61 -15.41 -38.27
C ASP A 191 18.40 -14.73 -38.95
N GLY A 192 18.66 -13.81 -39.89
CA GLY A 192 17.61 -13.05 -40.61
C GLY A 192 16.91 -11.99 -39.76
N LEU A 193 17.38 -11.73 -38.54
CA LEU A 193 16.81 -10.76 -37.61
C LEU A 193 17.07 -9.32 -38.09
N SER A 194 16.21 -8.38 -37.70
CA SER A 194 16.58 -6.96 -37.76
C SER A 194 17.65 -6.64 -36.72
N ARG A 195 18.41 -5.56 -36.95
CA ARG A 195 19.48 -5.12 -36.03
C ARG A 195 18.95 -4.87 -34.60
N ASP A 196 17.73 -4.33 -34.48
CA ASP A 196 17.12 -3.99 -33.19
C ASP A 196 16.63 -5.24 -32.43
N GLU A 197 16.13 -6.26 -33.15
CA GLU A 197 15.76 -7.55 -32.56
C GLU A 197 17.00 -8.29 -32.06
N TYR A 198 18.05 -8.36 -32.89
CA TYR A 198 19.32 -8.97 -32.51
C TYR A 198 19.98 -8.25 -31.32
N LEU A 199 19.97 -6.90 -31.31
CA LEU A 199 20.44 -6.13 -30.15
C LEU A 199 19.65 -6.48 -28.89
N ARG A 200 18.31 -6.52 -28.97
CA ARG A 200 17.44 -6.84 -27.82
C ARG A 200 17.73 -8.24 -27.28
N GLN A 201 17.91 -9.23 -28.16
CA GLN A 201 18.28 -10.60 -27.76
C GLN A 201 19.63 -10.61 -27.04
N ARG A 202 20.68 -10.02 -27.63
CA ARG A 202 22.04 -10.01 -27.05
C ARG A 202 22.07 -9.31 -25.68
N LEU A 203 21.34 -8.22 -25.52
CA LEU A 203 21.21 -7.51 -24.25
C LEU A 203 20.43 -8.29 -23.18
N GLN A 204 19.46 -9.12 -23.60
CA GLN A 204 18.73 -10.03 -22.70
C GLN A 204 19.64 -11.18 -22.23
N GLU A 205 20.36 -11.83 -23.14
CA GLU A 205 21.37 -12.87 -22.81
C GLU A 205 22.46 -12.33 -21.86
N ALA A 206 22.88 -11.07 -22.03
CA ALA A 206 23.87 -10.43 -21.17
C ALA A 206 23.32 -10.10 -19.78
N ARG A 207 22.03 -9.74 -19.68
CA ARG A 207 21.34 -9.51 -18.41
C ARG A 207 21.21 -10.82 -17.63
N GLU A 208 20.77 -11.88 -18.30
CA GLU A 208 20.71 -13.23 -17.74
C GLU A 208 22.07 -13.69 -17.20
N ARG A 209 23.14 -13.55 -17.99
CA ARG A 209 24.52 -13.86 -17.54
C ARG A 209 25.07 -12.99 -16.39
N SER A 210 24.41 -11.88 -16.05
CA SER A 210 24.87 -10.95 -15.02
C SER A 210 24.05 -11.02 -13.72
N PHE A 211 22.82 -11.51 -13.77
CA PHE A 211 21.86 -11.50 -12.65
C PHE A 211 21.21 -12.86 -12.35
N GLN A 212 21.76 -13.95 -12.88
CA GLN A 212 21.50 -15.33 -12.45
C GLN A 212 22.45 -15.74 -11.31
#